data_AF-A0A515DGR6-F1
#
_entry.id   AF-A0A515DGR6-F1
#
_cell.length_a   1.000
_cell.length_b   1.000
_cell.length_c   1.000
_cell.angle_alpha   90.00
_cell.angle_beta   90.00
_cell.angle_gamma   90.00
#
_symmetry.space_group_name_H-M   'P 1'
#
loop_
_entity.id
_entity.type
_entity.pdbx_description
1 polymer ?
#
loop_
_entity_poly.entity_id
_entity_poly.type
_entity_poly.pdbx_seq_one_letter_code
_entity_poly.pdbx_strand_id
1 'polypeptide(L)'
;MVAVCKGAAAVGVCVGYSLLAHLAAAAPAPGLLEAAVAVAPGLALAFLLAWRFARRPLGLALWGAGCLGLYGASGWLVGHYHWVFLLQDAGLQVLLGLMFGRTLRPGQTPLVSQFAALLHGPLSPAVARYTRRATWAWTLFFAAMATLSLLLFWLAPIAVWSVFANLLGLPLVVLMFVAEYAVRRCVLPKADRAGLWEAFAAYRQSSGVVRRAH
;
A
#
# COMPACT_ATOMS: atom_id res chain seq x y z
N MET A 1 11.14 18.82 -12.63
CA MET A 1 11.20 19.36 -11.24
C MET A 1 9.90 19.18 -10.47
N VAL A 2 8.73 19.60 -10.98
CA VAL A 2 7.44 19.53 -10.25
C VAL A 2 7.07 18.11 -9.77
N ALA A 3 7.33 17.06 -10.56
CA ALA A 3 7.04 15.68 -10.16
C ALA A 3 7.94 15.16 -9.01
N VAL A 4 9.21 15.58 -9.00
CA VAL A 4 10.18 15.21 -7.96
C VAL A 4 9.84 15.91 -6.64
N CYS A 5 9.47 17.19 -6.68
CA CYS A 5 9.03 17.92 -5.48
C CYS A 5 7.73 17.35 -4.89
N LYS A 6 6.78 16.93 -5.74
CA LYS A 6 5.54 16.26 -5.30
C LYS A 6 5.82 14.90 -4.65
N GLY A 7 6.77 14.13 -5.20
CA GLY A 7 7.19 12.85 -4.62
C GLY A 7 7.86 13.02 -3.25
N ALA A 8 8.79 13.97 -3.13
CA ALA A 8 9.46 14.27 -1.86
C ALA A 8 8.49 14.76 -0.78
N ALA A 9 7.53 15.61 -1.13
CA ALA A 9 6.50 16.07 -0.21
C ALA A 9 5.61 14.91 0.30
N ALA A 10 5.19 14.00 -0.59
CA ALA A 10 4.39 12.84 -0.20
C ALA A 10 5.16 11.90 0.74
N VAL A 11 6.45 11.64 0.46
CA VAL A 11 7.31 10.85 1.35
C VAL A 11 7.46 11.53 2.71
N GLY A 12 7.70 12.84 2.73
CA GLY A 12 7.78 13.62 3.97
C GLY A 12 6.50 13.53 4.82
N VAL A 13 5.32 13.60 4.19
CA VAL A 13 4.03 13.45 4.87
C VAL A 13 3.87 12.04 5.45
N CYS A 14 4.22 10.99 4.70
CA CYS A 14 4.15 9.61 5.20
C CYS A 14 5.09 9.40 6.39
N VAL A 15 6.34 9.85 6.30
CA VAL A 15 7.32 9.73 7.38
C VAL A 15 6.90 10.55 8.61
N GLY A 16 6.43 11.78 8.40
CA GLY A 16 5.91 12.63 9.47
C GLY A 16 4.71 12.00 10.18
N TYR A 17 3.77 11.43 9.43
CA TYR A 17 2.63 10.71 9.99
C TYR A 17 3.08 9.46 10.77
N SER A 18 3.98 8.65 10.23
CA SER A 18 4.52 7.46 10.91
C SER A 18 5.18 7.81 12.26
N LEU A 19 5.94 8.90 12.31
CA LEU A 19 6.56 9.38 13.55
C LEU A 19 5.51 9.86 14.55
N LEU A 20 4.53 10.64 14.10
CA LEU A 20 3.42 11.11 14.95
C LEU A 20 2.59 9.94 15.49
N ALA A 21 2.29 8.94 14.66
CA ALA A 21 1.56 7.74 15.07
C ALA A 21 2.35 6.92 16.10
N HIS A 22 3.67 6.78 15.93
CA HIS A 22 4.52 6.13 16.91
C HIS A 22 4.52 6.85 18.26
N LEU A 23 4.72 8.18 18.24
CA LEU A 23 4.72 9.01 19.45
C LEU A 23 3.37 8.97 20.17
N ALA A 24 2.26 9.05 19.41
CA ALA A 24 0.91 8.95 19.96
C ALA A 24 0.65 7.57 20.58
N ALA A 25 1.11 6.49 19.95
CA ALA A 25 0.94 5.13 20.46
C ALA A 25 1.86 4.78 21.65
N ALA A 26 2.97 5.50 21.82
CA ALA A 26 3.93 5.30 22.92
C ALA A 26 3.72 6.29 24.09
N ALA A 27 2.73 7.17 24.02
CA ALA A 27 2.47 8.18 25.04
C ALA A 27 2.04 7.54 26.39
N PRO A 28 2.66 7.92 27.53
CA PRO A 28 2.32 7.34 28.84
C PRO A 28 0.90 7.70 29.34
N ALA A 29 0.35 8.83 28.88
CA ALA A 29 -0.97 9.33 29.24
C ALA A 29 -1.70 9.80 27.97
N PRO A 30 -2.36 8.90 27.23
CA PRO A 30 -3.01 9.24 25.96
C PRO A 30 -4.24 10.13 26.21
N GLY A 31 -4.30 11.26 25.51
CA GLY A 31 -5.43 12.18 25.49
C GLY A 31 -6.18 12.17 24.15
N LEU A 32 -6.95 13.23 23.91
CA LEU A 32 -7.76 13.39 22.69
C LEU A 32 -6.91 13.56 21.42
N LEU A 33 -5.69 14.11 21.54
CA LEU A 33 -4.80 14.34 20.40
C LEU A 33 -4.26 13.02 19.83
N GLU A 34 -3.90 12.08 20.70
CA GLU A 34 -3.38 10.76 20.35
C GLU A 34 -4.48 9.92 19.68
N ALA A 35 -5.70 9.96 20.21
CA ALA A 35 -6.86 9.35 19.59
C ALA A 35 -7.17 9.99 18.22
N ALA A 36 -7.03 11.31 18.08
CA ALA A 36 -7.21 11.97 16.78
C ALA A 36 -6.18 11.54 15.75
N VAL A 37 -4.92 11.36 16.13
CA VAL A 37 -3.84 10.88 15.24
C VAL A 37 -4.13 9.46 14.72
N ALA A 38 -4.73 8.60 15.54
CA ALA A 38 -5.13 7.24 15.14
C ALA A 38 -6.18 7.24 14.03
N VAL A 39 -7.18 8.11 14.15
CA VAL A 39 -8.34 8.11 13.24
C VAL A 39 -8.14 9.03 12.03
N ALA A 40 -7.15 9.93 12.07
CA ALA A 40 -6.89 10.94 11.04
C ALA A 40 -6.79 10.38 9.59
N PRO A 41 -6.06 9.28 9.30
CA PRO A 41 -5.98 8.77 7.92
C PRO A 41 -7.30 8.21 7.42
N GLY A 42 -8.06 7.54 8.30
CA GLY A 42 -9.38 7.00 7.98
C GLY A 42 -10.37 8.13 7.68
N LEU A 43 -10.37 9.19 8.50
CA LEU A 43 -11.20 10.36 8.28
C LEU A 43 -10.82 11.12 7.01
N ALA A 44 -9.53 11.27 6.72
CA ALA A 44 -9.05 11.90 5.50
C ALA A 44 -9.48 11.11 4.25
N LEU A 45 -9.35 9.79 4.27
CA LEU A 45 -9.81 8.92 3.17
C LEU A 45 -11.33 9.00 2.99
N ALA A 46 -12.09 8.92 4.08
CA ALA A 46 -13.55 9.02 4.05
C ALA A 46 -14.00 10.39 3.51
N PHE A 47 -13.31 11.47 3.88
CA PHE A 47 -13.56 12.81 3.35
C PHE A 47 -13.30 12.88 1.84
N LEU A 48 -12.17 12.35 1.37
CA LEU A 48 -11.83 12.32 -0.06
C LEU A 48 -12.84 11.52 -0.89
N LEU A 49 -13.30 10.38 -0.36
CA LEU A 49 -14.33 9.56 -1.00
C LEU A 49 -15.69 10.28 -1.02
N ALA A 50 -16.09 10.91 0.08
CA ALA A 50 -17.30 11.73 0.16
C ALA A 50 -17.27 12.91 -0.82
N TRP A 51 -16.12 13.56 -0.96
CA TRP A 51 -15.91 14.68 -1.89
C TRP A 51 -16.02 14.26 -3.36
N ARG A 52 -15.58 13.04 -3.67
CA ARG A 52 -15.68 12.46 -5.02
C ARG A 52 -17.03 11.81 -5.32
N PHE A 53 -17.91 11.70 -4.32
CA PHE A 53 -19.22 11.08 -4.48
C PHE A 53 -20.16 11.96 -5.31
N ALA A 54 -21.00 11.33 -6.15
CA ALA A 54 -21.94 12.04 -7.03
C ALA A 54 -22.95 12.89 -6.25
N ARG A 55 -23.33 12.46 -5.04
CA ARG A 55 -24.15 13.24 -4.09
C ARG A 55 -23.28 13.80 -2.96
N ARG A 56 -22.39 14.74 -3.32
CA ARG A 56 -21.46 15.41 -2.39
C ARG A 56 -22.06 15.84 -1.05
N PRO A 57 -23.24 16.52 -0.98
CA PRO A 57 -23.77 16.94 0.31
C PRO A 57 -24.16 15.77 1.21
N LEU A 58 -24.68 14.67 0.64
CA LEU A 58 -24.98 13.45 1.40
C LEU A 58 -23.69 12.77 1.89
N GLY A 59 -22.67 12.69 1.04
CA GLY A 59 -21.37 12.14 1.42
C GLY A 59 -20.72 12.93 2.57
N LEU A 60 -20.76 14.26 2.50
CA LEU A 60 -20.23 15.14 3.55
C LEU A 60 -21.05 15.09 4.84
N ALA A 61 -22.39 14.95 4.74
CA ALA A 61 -23.26 14.77 5.90
C ALA A 61 -22.99 13.43 6.61
N LEU A 62 -22.82 12.33 5.86
CA LEU A 62 -22.44 11.03 6.41
C LEU A 62 -21.04 11.06 7.05
N TRP A 63 -20.10 11.77 6.42
CA TRP A 63 -18.77 11.98 6.99
C TRP A 63 -18.82 12.77 8.31
N GLY A 64 -19.58 13.86 8.36
CA GLY A 64 -19.78 14.67 9.57
C GLY A 64 -20.46 13.87 10.68
N ALA A 65 -21.50 13.08 10.34
CA ALA A 65 -22.16 12.18 11.28
C ALA A 65 -21.20 11.11 11.82
N GLY A 66 -20.32 10.56 10.97
CA GLY A 66 -19.26 9.64 11.39
C GLY A 66 -18.26 10.28 12.36
N CYS A 67 -17.85 11.52 12.11
CA CYS A 67 -16.97 12.29 13.01
C CYS A 67 -17.63 12.54 14.36
N LEU A 68 -18.92 12.92 14.38
CA LEU A 68 -19.68 13.11 15.61
C LEU A 68 -19.86 11.79 16.39
N GLY A 69 -20.11 10.68 15.70
CA GLY A 69 -20.21 9.36 16.32
C GLY A 69 -18.88 8.94 16.97
N LEU A 70 -17.75 9.17 16.29
CA LEU A 70 -16.41 8.92 16.84
C LEU A 70 -16.08 9.84 18.02
N TYR A 71 -16.51 11.11 17.98
CA TYR A 71 -16.36 12.03 19.10
C TYR A 71 -17.19 11.60 20.31
N GLY A 72 -18.43 11.13 20.10
CA GLY A 72 -19.27 10.55 21.16
C GLY A 72 -18.68 9.28 21.76
N ALA A 73 -17.97 8.48 20.96
CA ALA A 73 -17.26 7.28 21.40
C ALA A 73 -15.82 7.57 21.91
N SER A 74 -15.39 8.83 21.99
CA SER A 74 -14.01 9.23 22.31
C SER A 74 -13.52 8.67 23.64
N GLY A 75 -14.36 8.62 24.67
CA GLY A 75 -14.00 8.05 25.98
C GLY A 75 -13.67 6.55 25.89
N TRP A 76 -14.38 5.79 25.06
CA TRP A 76 -14.06 4.38 24.82
C TRP A 76 -12.83 4.22 23.93
N LEU A 77 -12.67 5.11 22.92
CA LEU A 77 -11.54 5.15 22.01
C LEU A 77 -10.21 5.40 22.74
N VAL A 78 -10.20 6.32 23.70
CA VAL A 78 -9.01 6.62 24.53
C VAL A 78 -8.64 5.41 25.41
N GLY A 79 -9.62 4.64 25.89
CA GLY A 79 -9.36 3.42 26.65
C GLY A 79 -8.85 2.24 25.81
N HIS A 80 -9.18 2.20 24.51
CA HIS A 80 -8.91 1.06 23.62
C HIS A 80 -8.15 1.44 22.34
N TYR A 81 -7.42 2.56 22.34
CA TYR A 81 -6.75 3.11 21.15
C TYR A 81 -5.80 2.10 20.50
N HIS A 82 -5.14 1.27 21.30
CA HIS A 82 -4.23 0.21 20.84
C HIS A 82 -4.90 -0.80 19.89
N TRP A 83 -6.19 -1.10 20.06
CA TRP A 83 -6.95 -1.99 19.18
C TRP A 83 -7.26 -1.34 17.84
N VAL A 84 -7.47 -0.03 17.84
CA VAL A 84 -7.71 0.75 16.62
C VAL A 84 -6.45 0.74 15.76
N PHE A 85 -5.29 1.02 16.36
CA PHE A 85 -4.01 0.95 15.65
C PHE A 85 -3.69 -0.48 15.19
N LEU A 86 -3.99 -1.52 15.99
CA LEU A 86 -3.82 -2.92 15.58
C LEU A 86 -4.70 -3.26 14.37
N LEU A 87 -5.98 -2.91 14.44
CA LEU A 87 -6.93 -3.18 13.36
C LEU A 87 -6.51 -2.45 12.08
N GLN A 88 -5.99 -1.24 12.19
CA GLN A 88 -5.49 -0.47 11.06
C GLN A 88 -4.26 -1.13 10.43
N ASP A 89 -3.24 -1.46 11.22
CA ASP A 89 -2.01 -2.08 10.74
C ASP A 89 -2.27 -3.49 10.19
N ALA A 90 -2.78 -4.40 11.03
CA ALA A 90 -3.03 -5.78 10.64
C ALA A 90 -4.10 -5.86 9.54
N GLY A 91 -5.13 -5.02 9.59
CA GLY A 91 -6.18 -4.97 8.58
C GLY A 91 -5.65 -4.55 7.21
N LEU A 92 -4.76 -3.55 7.17
CA LEU A 92 -4.10 -3.14 5.92
C LEU A 92 -3.24 -4.27 5.36
N GLN A 93 -2.43 -4.92 6.19
CA GLN A 93 -1.55 -6.01 5.75
C GLN A 93 -2.36 -7.22 5.24
N VAL A 94 -3.43 -7.61 5.95
CA VAL A 94 -4.34 -8.67 5.51
C VAL A 94 -5.02 -8.29 4.20
N LEU A 95 -5.51 -7.05 4.07
CA LEU A 95 -6.15 -6.59 2.83
C LEU A 95 -5.21 -6.68 1.64
N LEU A 96 -3.98 -6.18 1.78
CA LEU A 96 -2.95 -6.27 0.74
C LEU A 96 -2.60 -7.74 0.43
N GLY A 97 -2.37 -8.56 1.45
CA GLY A 97 -2.13 -9.99 1.29
C GLY A 97 -3.25 -10.70 0.52
N LEU A 98 -4.51 -10.40 0.85
CA LEU A 98 -5.69 -10.93 0.15
C LEU A 98 -5.80 -10.42 -1.28
N MET A 99 -5.48 -9.16 -1.56
CA MET A 99 -5.48 -8.61 -2.92
C MET A 99 -4.50 -9.37 -3.81
N PHE A 100 -3.26 -9.57 -3.36
CA PHE A 100 -2.29 -10.39 -4.10
C PHE A 100 -2.73 -11.86 -4.15
N GLY A 101 -3.16 -12.43 -3.03
CA GLY A 101 -3.50 -13.85 -2.91
C GLY A 101 -4.70 -14.26 -3.76
N ARG A 102 -5.73 -13.40 -3.87
CA ARG A 102 -6.91 -13.67 -4.72
C ARG A 102 -6.54 -13.84 -6.19
N THR A 103 -5.55 -13.08 -6.67
CA THR A 103 -5.09 -13.17 -8.07
C THR A 103 -4.30 -14.44 -8.40
N LEU A 104 -3.94 -15.26 -7.39
CA LEU A 104 -3.24 -16.53 -7.59
C LEU A 104 -4.18 -17.72 -7.88
N ARG A 105 -5.51 -17.51 -7.76
CA ARG A 105 -6.53 -18.52 -8.03
C ARG A 105 -6.46 -19.03 -9.48
N PRO A 106 -6.82 -20.30 -9.74
CA PRO A 106 -6.90 -20.83 -11.10
C PRO A 106 -7.78 -19.95 -12.00
N GLY A 107 -7.33 -19.68 -13.22
CA GLY A 107 -8.05 -18.83 -14.18
C GLY A 107 -7.91 -17.31 -13.98
N GLN A 108 -7.19 -16.86 -12.93
CA GLN A 108 -6.89 -15.43 -12.75
C GLN A 108 -5.44 -15.10 -13.12
N THR A 109 -5.23 -13.84 -13.53
CA THR A 109 -3.91 -13.31 -13.83
C THR A 109 -3.29 -12.74 -12.55
N PRO A 110 -2.10 -13.21 -12.10
CA PRO A 110 -1.46 -12.72 -10.89
C PRO A 110 -1.22 -11.20 -10.93
N LEU A 111 -1.36 -10.52 -9.80
CA LEU A 111 -1.28 -9.05 -9.72
C LEU A 111 0.03 -8.49 -10.30
N VAL A 112 1.17 -9.12 -10.01
CA VAL A 112 2.47 -8.71 -10.55
C VAL A 112 2.52 -8.91 -12.08
N SER A 113 1.83 -9.94 -12.60
CA SER A 113 1.69 -10.15 -14.05
C SER A 113 0.83 -9.04 -14.67
N GLN A 114 -0.24 -8.60 -14.01
CA GLN A 114 -1.08 -7.50 -14.50
C GLN A 114 -0.27 -6.21 -14.60
N PHE A 115 0.49 -5.87 -13.56
CA PHE A 115 1.38 -4.70 -13.58
C PHE A 115 2.46 -4.80 -14.67
N ALA A 116 3.08 -5.97 -14.81
CA ALA A 116 4.07 -6.19 -15.86
C ALA A 116 3.43 -6.07 -17.26
N ALA A 117 2.22 -6.60 -17.46
CA ALA A 117 1.53 -6.54 -18.74
C ALA A 117 1.07 -5.12 -19.10
N LEU A 118 0.65 -4.32 -18.10
CA LEU A 118 0.30 -2.92 -18.30
C LEU A 118 1.50 -2.07 -18.75
N LEU A 119 2.69 -2.37 -18.23
CA LEU A 119 3.91 -1.63 -18.55
C LEU A 119 4.59 -2.12 -19.84
N HIS A 120 4.43 -3.39 -20.19
CA HIS A 120 5.29 -4.07 -21.18
C HIS A 120 4.54 -4.86 -22.26
N GLY A 121 3.20 -4.91 -22.20
CA GLY A 121 2.39 -5.69 -23.14
C GLY A 121 2.36 -7.20 -22.83
N PRO A 122 2.04 -8.04 -23.82
CA PRO A 122 1.90 -9.49 -23.62
C PRO A 122 3.17 -10.13 -23.04
N LEU A 123 3.02 -10.91 -21.98
CA LEU A 123 4.13 -11.53 -21.27
C LEU A 123 4.49 -12.89 -21.87
N SER A 124 5.80 -13.19 -21.96
CA SER A 124 6.25 -14.53 -22.30
C SER A 124 5.84 -15.54 -21.21
N PRO A 125 5.64 -16.84 -21.54
CA PRO A 125 5.27 -17.85 -20.56
C PRO A 125 6.27 -17.98 -19.39
N ALA A 126 7.56 -17.70 -19.64
CA ALA A 126 8.59 -17.69 -18.61
C ALA A 126 8.40 -16.53 -17.61
N VAL A 127 8.15 -15.31 -18.13
CA VAL A 127 7.88 -14.13 -17.31
C VAL A 127 6.58 -14.30 -16.52
N ALA A 128 5.53 -14.85 -17.13
CA ALA A 128 4.26 -15.11 -16.45
C ALA A 128 4.40 -16.09 -15.26
N ARG A 129 5.24 -17.12 -15.37
CA ARG A 129 5.55 -18.02 -14.25
C ARG A 129 6.34 -17.32 -13.15
N TYR A 130 7.32 -16.49 -13.53
CA TYR A 130 8.11 -15.69 -12.59
C TYR A 130 7.23 -14.72 -11.80
N THR A 131 6.41 -13.92 -12.47
CA THR A 131 5.52 -12.94 -11.83
C THR A 131 4.47 -13.61 -10.96
N ARG A 132 4.05 -14.85 -11.28
CA ARG A 132 3.22 -15.66 -10.37
C ARG A 132 3.96 -16.03 -9.08
N ARG A 133 5.23 -16.44 -9.15
CA ARG A 133 6.07 -16.70 -7.95
C ARG A 133 6.31 -15.42 -7.15
N ALA A 134 6.54 -14.29 -7.82
CA ALA A 134 6.66 -12.99 -7.17
C ALA A 134 5.36 -12.60 -6.45
N THR A 135 4.20 -12.84 -7.07
CA THR A 135 2.89 -12.60 -6.43
C THR A 135 2.72 -13.46 -5.17
N TRP A 136 3.16 -14.73 -5.19
CA TRP A 136 3.21 -15.57 -3.99
C TRP A 136 4.10 -14.98 -2.90
N ALA A 137 5.30 -14.52 -3.25
CA ALA A 137 6.23 -13.91 -2.31
C ALA A 137 5.62 -12.66 -1.64
N TRP A 138 4.92 -11.81 -2.40
CA TRP A 138 4.19 -10.66 -1.86
C TRP A 138 3.05 -11.08 -0.92
N THR A 139 2.25 -12.08 -1.29
CA THR A 139 1.19 -12.62 -0.42
C THR A 139 1.75 -13.13 0.89
N LEU A 140 2.83 -13.91 0.85
CA LEU A 140 3.48 -14.47 2.04
C LEU A 140 4.12 -13.37 2.90
N PHE A 141 4.74 -12.37 2.28
CA PHE A 141 5.30 -11.21 2.98
C PHE A 141 4.23 -10.47 3.78
N PHE A 142 3.10 -10.11 3.17
CA PHE A 142 2.01 -9.42 3.86
C PHE A 142 1.34 -10.29 4.93
N ALA A 143 1.20 -11.60 4.68
CA ALA A 143 0.72 -12.53 5.69
C ALA A 143 1.67 -12.59 6.90
N ALA A 144 2.98 -12.70 6.66
CA ALA A 144 3.98 -12.70 7.72
C ALA A 144 3.98 -11.39 8.52
N MET A 145 3.87 -10.23 7.84
CA MET A 145 3.74 -8.93 8.51
C MET A 145 2.52 -8.86 9.41
N ALA A 146 1.35 -9.33 8.93
CA ALA A 146 0.13 -9.36 9.74
C ALA A 146 0.27 -10.29 10.95
N THR A 147 0.84 -11.48 10.76
CA THR A 147 1.09 -12.43 11.85
C THR A 147 2.09 -11.87 12.87
N LEU A 148 3.19 -11.25 12.42
CA LEU A 148 4.17 -10.60 13.29
C LEU A 148 3.56 -9.45 14.08
N SER A 149 2.72 -8.62 13.44
CA SER A 149 2.01 -7.54 14.11
C SER A 149 1.12 -8.08 15.23
N LEU A 150 0.33 -9.12 14.96
CA LEU A 150 -0.51 -9.77 15.97
C LEU A 150 0.33 -10.37 17.10
N LEU A 151 1.39 -11.12 16.79
CA LEU A 151 2.25 -11.73 17.80
C LEU A 151 2.91 -10.68 18.70
N LEU A 152 3.46 -9.61 18.12
CA LEU A 152 4.07 -8.53 18.89
C LEU A 152 3.05 -7.80 19.76
N PHE A 153 1.81 -7.62 19.29
CA PHE A 153 0.77 -6.98 20.08
C PHE A 153 0.43 -7.78 21.34
N TRP A 154 0.40 -9.12 21.26
CA TRP A 154 0.05 -9.99 22.38
C TRP A 154 1.23 -10.34 23.29
N LEU A 155 2.45 -10.44 22.74
CA LEU A 155 3.62 -10.97 23.43
C LEU A 155 4.66 -9.91 23.83
N ALA A 156 4.60 -8.71 23.26
CA ALA A 156 5.59 -7.66 23.49
C ALA A 156 4.95 -6.39 24.08
N PRO A 157 5.75 -5.52 24.72
CA PRO A 157 5.28 -4.20 25.15
C PRO A 157 4.75 -3.39 23.96
N ILE A 158 3.70 -2.59 24.20
CA ILE A 158 3.05 -1.78 23.15
C ILE A 158 4.01 -0.86 22.39
N ALA A 159 5.06 -0.37 23.07
CA ALA A 159 6.11 0.44 22.45
C ALA A 159 6.87 -0.34 21.35
N VAL A 160 7.21 -1.61 21.60
CA VAL A 160 7.90 -2.47 20.62
C VAL A 160 7.00 -2.77 19.43
N TRP A 161 5.73 -3.09 19.70
CA TRP A 161 4.73 -3.27 18.66
C TRP A 161 4.56 -2.01 17.81
N SER A 162 4.49 -0.84 18.43
CA SER A 162 4.35 0.45 17.74
C SER A 162 5.54 0.77 16.83
N VAL A 163 6.77 0.43 17.21
CA VAL A 163 7.94 0.56 16.32
C VAL A 163 7.75 -0.30 15.07
N PHE A 164 7.32 -1.55 15.23
CA PHE A 164 7.08 -2.44 14.10
C PHE A 164 6.00 -1.92 13.16
N ALA A 165 4.81 -1.61 13.71
CA ALA A 165 3.65 -1.18 12.93
C ALA A 165 3.87 0.17 12.24
N ASN A 166 4.38 1.17 12.95
CA ASN A 166 4.43 2.55 12.44
C ASN A 166 5.74 2.90 11.75
N LEU A 167 6.88 2.38 12.22
CA LEU A 167 8.21 2.76 11.73
C LEU A 167 8.80 1.74 10.76
N LEU A 168 8.62 0.44 11.01
CA LEU A 168 9.25 -0.61 10.18
C LEU A 168 8.40 -1.05 8.99
N GLY A 169 7.08 -0.83 9.01
CA GLY A 169 6.20 -1.23 7.91
C GLY A 169 6.66 -0.72 6.54
N LEU A 170 6.88 0.59 6.40
CA LEU A 170 7.29 1.20 5.13
C LEU A 170 8.71 0.78 4.69
N PRO A 171 9.75 0.81 5.56
CA PRO A 171 11.07 0.27 5.23
C PRO A 171 11.05 -1.19 4.78
N LEU A 172 10.28 -2.07 5.44
CA LEU A 172 10.19 -3.48 5.07
C LEU A 172 9.52 -3.69 3.71
N VAL A 173 8.47 -2.91 3.41
CA VAL A 173 7.83 -2.92 2.08
C VAL A 173 8.80 -2.45 1.00
N VAL A 174 9.56 -1.37 1.25
CA VAL A 174 10.60 -0.88 0.32
C VAL A 174 11.67 -1.95 0.11
N LEU A 175 12.14 -2.59 1.17
CA LEU A 175 13.12 -3.67 1.10
C LEU A 175 12.59 -4.84 0.27
N MET A 176 11.33 -5.22 0.43
CA MET A 176 10.68 -6.25 -0.37
C MET A 176 10.64 -5.88 -1.86
N PHE A 177 10.34 -4.62 -2.20
CA PHE A 177 10.43 -4.13 -3.58
C PHE A 177 11.85 -4.20 -4.15
N VAL A 178 12.85 -3.79 -3.36
CA VAL A 178 14.27 -3.88 -3.77
C VAL A 178 14.68 -5.34 -3.99
N ALA A 179 14.27 -6.24 -3.11
CA ALA A 179 14.52 -7.67 -3.23
C ALA A 179 13.85 -8.27 -4.49
N GLU A 180 12.57 -7.96 -4.75
CA GLU A 180 11.88 -8.40 -5.99
C GLU A 180 12.61 -7.90 -7.22
N TYR A 181 13.03 -6.62 -7.22
CA TYR A 181 13.75 -6.04 -8.34
C TYR A 181 15.12 -6.67 -8.56
N ALA A 182 15.86 -6.95 -7.48
CA ALA A 182 17.15 -7.63 -7.54
C ALA A 182 16.98 -9.07 -8.08
N VAL A 183 16.01 -9.83 -7.55
CA VAL A 183 15.71 -11.19 -8.03
C VAL A 183 15.27 -11.16 -9.50
N ARG A 184 14.44 -10.20 -9.90
CA ARG A 184 14.06 -9.98 -11.30
C ARG A 184 15.28 -9.76 -12.18
N ARG A 185 16.23 -8.94 -11.72
CA ARG A 185 17.51 -8.66 -12.40
C ARG A 185 18.48 -9.83 -12.39
N CYS A 186 18.37 -10.80 -11.49
CA CYS A 186 19.21 -11.99 -11.49
C CYS A 186 18.62 -13.12 -12.35
N VAL A 187 17.31 -13.36 -12.23
CA VAL A 187 16.63 -14.53 -12.81
C VAL A 187 16.22 -14.31 -14.26
N LEU A 188 15.75 -13.12 -14.64
CA LEU A 188 15.31 -12.89 -16.01
C LEU A 188 16.50 -12.60 -16.94
N PRO A 189 16.65 -13.32 -18.07
CA PRO A 189 17.68 -13.04 -19.07
C PRO A 189 17.61 -11.59 -19.58
N LYS A 190 18.74 -11.01 -20.01
CA LYS A 190 18.76 -9.65 -20.56
C LYS A 190 17.81 -9.47 -21.75
N ALA A 191 17.55 -10.51 -22.53
CA ALA A 191 16.58 -10.50 -23.64
C ALA A 191 15.14 -10.23 -23.17
N ASP A 192 14.71 -10.88 -22.09
CA ASP A 192 13.40 -10.61 -21.45
C ASP A 192 13.38 -9.27 -20.68
N ARG A 193 14.56 -8.69 -20.38
CA ARG A 193 14.69 -7.29 -19.92
C ARG A 193 14.71 -6.28 -21.08
N ALA A 194 15.00 -6.70 -22.31
CA ALA A 194 15.27 -5.84 -23.47
C ALA A 194 14.11 -5.76 -24.46
N GLY A 195 13.15 -6.70 -24.43
CA GLY A 195 11.85 -6.55 -25.10
C GLY A 195 11.12 -5.25 -24.73
N LEU A 196 11.51 -4.63 -23.60
CA LEU A 196 11.13 -3.29 -23.15
C LEU A 196 11.43 -2.17 -24.15
N TRP A 197 12.56 -2.21 -24.84
CA TRP A 197 13.00 -1.13 -25.74
C TRP A 197 12.67 -1.42 -27.20
N GLU A 198 12.69 -2.70 -27.58
CA GLU A 198 12.33 -3.14 -28.94
C GLU A 198 10.82 -2.99 -29.20
N ALA A 199 9.95 -3.29 -28.24
CA ALA A 199 8.50 -3.04 -28.39
C ALA A 199 8.18 -1.53 -28.50
N PHE A 200 8.92 -0.70 -27.76
CA PHE A 200 8.78 0.76 -27.84
C PHE A 200 9.34 1.34 -29.16
N ALA A 201 10.47 0.82 -29.64
CA ALA A 201 11.05 1.16 -30.94
C ALA A 201 10.15 0.71 -32.10
N ALA A 202 9.56 -0.48 -32.02
CA ALA A 202 8.64 -1.02 -33.01
C ALA A 202 7.32 -0.22 -33.06
N TYR A 203 6.76 0.19 -31.91
CA TYR A 203 5.59 1.08 -31.86
C TYR A 203 5.88 2.46 -32.45
N ARG A 204 7.07 3.01 -32.22
CA ARG A 204 7.49 4.31 -32.78
C ARG A 204 7.75 4.23 -34.30
N GLN A 205 8.19 3.08 -34.80
CA GLN A 205 8.35 2.83 -36.23
C GLN A 205 7.01 2.62 -36.93
N SER A 206 6.05 1.89 -36.34
CA SER A 206 4.71 1.70 -36.93
C SER A 206 3.85 2.97 -36.92
N SER A 207 4.02 3.84 -35.92
CA SER A 207 3.37 5.16 -35.89
C SER A 207 4.03 6.23 -36.77
N GLY A 208 5.22 5.95 -37.33
CA GLY A 208 5.90 6.80 -38.30
C GLY A 208 5.58 6.50 -39.77
N VAL A 209 5.13 5.27 -40.10
CA VAL A 209 4.86 4.85 -41.49
C VAL A 209 3.52 5.34 -42.02
N VAL A 210 2.53 5.63 -41.16
CA VAL A 210 1.19 6.09 -41.59
C VAL A 210 1.19 7.56 -42.04
N ARG A 211 2.27 8.32 -41.86
CA ARG A 211 2.33 9.76 -42.20
C ARG A 211 2.99 10.08 -43.56
N ARG A 212 3.25 9.08 -44.42
CA ARG A 212 3.82 9.26 -45.78
C ARG A 212 3.02 8.58 -46.90
N ALA A 213 1.73 8.37 -46.69
CA ALA A 213 0.79 8.12 -47.78
C ALA A 213 -0.42 9.03 -47.54
N HIS A 214 -0.31 10.26 -48.03
CA HIS A 214 -1.35 11.17 -48.52
C HIS A 214 -0.76 12.58 -48.62
#